data_AF-A0A1G0D5C3-F1
#
_entry.id   AF-A0A1G0D5C3-F1
#
_cell.length_a   1.000
_cell.length_b   1.000
_cell.length_c   1.000
_cell.angle_alpha   90.00
_cell.angle_beta   90.00
_cell.angle_gamma   90.00
#
_symmetry.space_group_name_H-M   'P 1'
#
loop_
_entity.id
_entity.type
_entity.pdbx_description
1 polymer ?
#
loop_
_entity_poly.entity_id
_entity_poly.type
_entity_poly.pdbx_seq_one_letter_code
_entity_poly.pdbx_strand_id
1 'polypeptide(L)'
;MQNERNVMAVIDILDWPATDKESVFSYLRGNSFRSAQHKLFYVATPKVACTLLKWWFADLEGYTQALREIKSSSETDPELVIHDSFHRVAPEVTGLKKEALLEPLTSDAYFRFAVVRNPYKRIFSAWQSKLLLREPLQVGSYLDCDFFNLPIKKPSDIAAAFEGFLEYIAAHEAPDFRDYHWTQQATLLRPDLINYTKLVKIESAKELSAALFDWLGPHFVDPFAVRGVNESLIPYLPKFVTDRSSELIRKLYAEDFEVFGYSKQPPKSREIFSADQFDLAMRAISMIRGRHKRLGELNQIINNLQQDIANRDQVTKTVFSKAQIARFEAASVQPDMMLKELVLSLARAGQHKAAKNIRSKLAAIDEGLSSTAIYPDGETDLRYKIDLYQDGYFRGWALDRNRPLRKLSIEISQVGQVIAYGIADQFRRDLAEAEIGDGCCAFILKADVGPTLEGGAITLRVIEFDKTFEVQPASIRGIA
;
A
#
# COMPACT_ATOMS: atom_id res chain seq x y z
N MET A 1 38.25 12.26 -38.56
CA MET A 1 37.78 10.88 -38.75
C MET A 1 36.59 10.69 -37.83
N GLN A 2 35.38 10.71 -38.41
CA GLN A 2 34.14 10.44 -37.69
C GLN A 2 34.18 9.02 -37.17
N ASN A 3 33.98 8.86 -35.85
CA ASN A 3 33.79 7.55 -35.23
C ASN A 3 32.36 7.12 -35.57
N GLU A 4 32.25 6.10 -36.41
CA GLU A 4 30.99 5.44 -36.76
C GLU A 4 30.32 4.96 -35.47
N ARG A 5 29.16 5.56 -35.14
CA ARG A 5 28.26 5.02 -34.12
C ARG A 5 27.72 3.72 -34.68
N ASN A 6 28.06 2.61 -34.03
CA ASN A 6 27.34 1.36 -34.18
C ASN A 6 25.96 1.59 -33.54
N VAL A 7 25.02 2.15 -34.30
CA VAL A 7 23.64 2.35 -33.88
C VAL A 7 23.01 0.97 -33.90
N MET A 8 22.99 0.27 -32.77
CA MET A 8 22.04 -0.82 -32.60
C MET A 8 20.66 -0.22 -32.85
N ALA A 9 19.93 -0.76 -33.83
CA ALA A 9 18.59 -0.30 -34.16
C ALA A 9 17.73 -0.45 -32.90
N VAL A 10 17.27 0.69 -32.37
CA VAL A 10 16.37 0.68 -31.21
C VAL A 10 15.08 0.00 -31.65
N ILE A 11 14.72 -1.06 -30.95
CA ILE A 11 13.52 -1.86 -31.22
C ILE A 11 12.30 -1.01 -30.87
N ASP A 12 11.28 -1.01 -31.74
CA ASP A 12 10.00 -0.36 -31.46
C ASP A 12 9.43 -0.90 -30.14
N ILE A 13 8.83 -0.04 -29.32
CA ILE A 13 8.22 -0.44 -28.03
C ILE A 13 7.13 -1.52 -28.18
N LEU A 14 6.57 -1.65 -29.38
CA LEU A 14 5.64 -2.72 -29.73
C LEU A 14 6.33 -4.07 -29.91
N ASP A 15 7.60 -4.06 -30.29
CA ASP A 15 8.41 -5.25 -30.59
C ASP A 15 9.29 -5.70 -29.41
N TRP A 16 9.25 -4.98 -28.28
CA TRP A 16 9.96 -5.40 -27.06
C TRP A 16 9.45 -6.77 -26.56
N PRO A 17 10.36 -7.66 -26.11
CA PRO A 17 9.94 -8.90 -25.45
C PRO A 17 8.97 -8.62 -24.29
N ALA A 18 7.94 -9.43 -24.13
CA ALA A 18 6.87 -9.17 -23.15
C ALA A 18 7.41 -9.03 -21.71
N THR A 19 8.39 -9.85 -21.34
CA THR A 19 9.06 -9.82 -20.03
C THR A 19 9.86 -8.53 -19.83
N ASP A 20 10.57 -8.09 -20.87
CA ASP A 20 11.33 -6.83 -20.85
C ASP A 20 10.39 -5.64 -20.73
N LYS A 21 9.30 -5.65 -21.50
CA LYS A 21 8.27 -4.61 -21.45
C LYS A 21 7.70 -4.48 -20.04
N GLU A 22 7.33 -5.58 -19.40
CA GLU A 22 6.82 -5.55 -18.03
C GLU A 22 7.85 -4.97 -17.05
N SER A 23 9.09 -5.45 -17.11
CA SER A 23 10.19 -5.00 -16.25
C SER A 23 10.47 -3.49 -16.42
N VAL A 24 10.63 -3.03 -17.66
CA VAL A 24 10.90 -1.62 -17.99
C VAL A 24 9.77 -0.72 -17.50
N PHE A 25 8.52 -1.02 -17.87
CA PHE A 25 7.39 -0.19 -17.45
C PHE A 25 7.18 -0.19 -15.93
N SER A 26 7.45 -1.32 -15.26
CA SER A 26 7.41 -1.41 -13.79
C SER A 26 8.43 -0.46 -13.15
N TYR A 27 9.68 -0.48 -13.65
CA TYR A 27 10.73 0.41 -13.16
C TYR A 27 10.42 1.90 -13.45
N LEU A 28 10.05 2.21 -14.69
CA LEU A 28 9.77 3.59 -15.14
C LEU A 28 8.61 4.22 -14.37
N ARG A 29 7.59 3.44 -13.98
CA ARG A 29 6.44 3.97 -13.22
C ARG A 29 6.87 4.76 -11.99
N GLY A 30 7.83 4.25 -11.21
CA GLY A 30 8.32 4.90 -9.99
C GLY A 30 9.64 5.66 -10.15
N ASN A 31 10.38 5.43 -11.24
CA ASN A 31 11.74 5.94 -11.42
C ASN A 31 11.93 6.75 -12.71
N SER A 32 10.84 7.27 -13.29
CA SER A 32 10.92 8.22 -14.40
C SER A 32 10.16 9.52 -14.09
N PHE A 33 10.61 10.59 -14.75
CA PHE A 33 10.12 11.94 -14.58
C PHE A 33 9.92 12.58 -15.94
N ARG A 34 8.72 13.09 -16.20
CA ARG A 34 8.33 13.70 -17.47
C ARG A 34 7.96 15.16 -17.26
N SER A 35 8.57 16.04 -18.05
CA SER A 35 8.10 17.41 -18.22
C SER A 35 7.42 17.50 -19.58
N ALA A 36 6.10 17.68 -19.59
CA ALA A 36 5.36 17.86 -20.85
C ALA A 36 5.66 19.23 -21.47
N GLN A 37 5.83 20.26 -20.63
CA GLN A 37 6.12 21.64 -21.04
C GLN A 37 7.50 21.76 -21.69
N HIS A 38 8.53 21.17 -21.07
CA HIS A 38 9.91 21.27 -21.55
C HIS A 38 10.33 20.09 -22.44
N LYS A 39 9.42 19.16 -22.69
CA LYS A 39 9.67 17.91 -23.42
C LYS A 39 10.93 17.19 -22.90
N LEU A 40 10.98 16.99 -21.58
CA LEU A 40 12.05 16.22 -20.92
C LEU A 40 11.53 14.87 -20.44
N PHE A 41 12.39 13.87 -20.52
CA PHE A 41 12.16 12.58 -19.88
C PHE A 41 13.43 12.09 -19.19
N TYR A 42 13.40 12.02 -17.87
CA TYR A 42 14.51 11.57 -17.04
C TYR A 42 14.22 10.19 -16.47
N VAL A 43 15.14 9.24 -16.66
CA VAL A 43 15.10 7.94 -15.97
C VAL A 43 16.14 7.96 -14.85
N ALA A 44 15.67 7.85 -13.62
CA ALA A 44 16.51 7.92 -12.44
C ALA A 44 17.32 6.64 -12.25
N THR A 45 18.55 6.79 -11.75
CA THR A 45 19.41 5.68 -11.34
C THR A 45 19.82 5.87 -9.88
N PRO A 46 19.56 4.91 -8.99
CA PRO A 46 19.95 5.02 -7.59
C PRO A 46 21.44 5.31 -7.40
N LYS A 47 21.75 6.23 -6.47
CA LYS A 47 23.11 6.64 -6.07
C LYS A 47 23.93 7.37 -7.15
N VAL A 48 23.24 7.91 -8.16
CA VAL A 48 23.83 8.72 -9.23
C VAL A 48 23.25 10.14 -9.22
N ALA A 49 23.39 10.84 -8.09
CA ALA A 49 22.78 12.16 -7.86
C ALA A 49 21.25 12.20 -8.10
N CYS A 50 20.57 11.06 -7.91
CA CYS A 50 19.14 10.98 -8.21
C CYS A 50 18.30 11.89 -7.33
N THR A 51 18.61 12.04 -6.03
CA THR A 51 17.92 13.00 -5.14
C THR A 51 18.01 14.43 -5.68
N LEU A 52 19.22 14.85 -6.08
CA LEU A 52 19.47 16.18 -6.66
C LEU A 52 18.66 16.41 -7.93
N LEU A 53 18.72 15.45 -8.87
CA LEU A 53 17.99 15.55 -10.14
C LEU A 53 16.47 15.50 -9.94
N LYS A 54 15.96 14.74 -8.96
CA LYS A 54 14.54 14.74 -8.61
C LYS A 54 14.12 16.12 -8.09
N TRP A 55 14.89 16.74 -7.20
CA TRP A 55 14.58 18.07 -6.67
C TRP A 55 14.66 19.14 -7.75
N TRP A 56 15.64 19.06 -8.64
CA TRP A 56 15.70 19.93 -9.81
C TRP A 56 14.47 19.77 -10.71
N PHE A 57 14.00 18.53 -10.94
CA PHE A 57 12.78 18.29 -11.71
C PHE A 57 11.53 18.82 -10.99
N ALA A 58 11.47 18.69 -9.67
CA ALA A 58 10.39 19.26 -8.87
C ALA A 58 10.38 20.79 -8.92
N ASP A 59 11.54 21.43 -8.91
CA ASP A 59 11.67 22.87 -9.05
C ASP A 59 11.25 23.34 -10.44
N LEU A 60 11.71 22.64 -11.47
CA LEU A 60 11.36 22.90 -12.87
C LEU A 60 9.84 22.84 -13.12
N GLU A 61 9.16 21.90 -12.46
CA GLU A 61 7.70 21.70 -12.57
C GLU A 61 6.90 22.46 -11.50
N GLY A 62 7.54 23.20 -10.59
CA GLY A 62 6.87 24.04 -9.59
C GLY A 62 6.32 23.32 -8.34
N TYR A 63 6.82 22.12 -8.02
CA TYR A 63 6.34 21.29 -6.91
C TYR A 63 7.20 21.33 -5.63
N THR A 64 8.31 22.08 -5.61
CA THR A 64 9.24 22.14 -4.47
C THR A 64 8.55 22.46 -3.14
N GLN A 65 7.65 23.45 -3.11
CA GLN A 65 6.95 23.83 -1.88
C GLN A 65 6.00 22.74 -1.40
N ALA A 66 5.19 22.18 -2.32
CA ALA A 66 4.23 21.11 -1.99
C ALA A 66 4.95 19.88 -1.40
N LEU A 67 6.13 19.53 -1.94
CA LEU A 67 6.97 18.46 -1.39
C LEU A 67 7.47 18.74 0.03
N ARG A 68 7.91 19.98 0.30
CA ARG A 68 8.41 20.38 1.63
C ARG A 68 7.34 20.38 2.72
N GLU A 69 6.08 20.48 2.33
CA GLU A 69 4.94 20.47 3.26
C GLU A 69 4.49 19.05 3.64
N ILE A 70 5.02 18.01 2.98
CA ILE A 70 4.67 16.62 3.24
C ILE A 70 5.21 16.16 4.60
N LYS A 71 4.32 15.61 5.42
CA LYS A 71 4.64 15.11 6.77
C LYS A 71 4.50 13.60 6.92
N SER A 72 4.06 12.92 5.87
CA SER A 72 3.71 11.49 5.88
C SER A 72 4.74 10.62 5.15
N SER A 73 5.99 11.07 5.07
CA SER A 73 7.07 10.29 4.49
C SER A 73 7.66 9.36 5.54
N SER A 74 8.07 8.17 5.09
CA SER A 74 8.77 7.21 5.95
C SER A 74 10.28 7.38 5.91
N GLU A 75 10.78 8.31 5.11
CA GLU A 75 12.20 8.60 4.94
C GLU A 75 12.80 9.27 6.18
N THR A 76 14.10 9.06 6.36
CA THR A 76 14.83 9.49 7.57
C THR A 76 15.40 10.91 7.50
N ASP A 77 15.33 11.54 6.33
CA ASP A 77 15.83 12.89 6.05
C ASP A 77 14.80 13.66 5.20
N PRO A 78 14.48 14.95 5.51
CA PRO A 78 13.57 15.76 4.70
C PRO A 78 13.94 15.82 3.21
N GLU A 79 15.23 15.79 2.85
CA GLU A 79 15.67 15.79 1.46
C GLU A 79 15.32 14.48 0.74
N LEU A 80 15.09 13.40 1.48
CA LEU A 80 14.71 12.11 0.93
C LEU A 80 13.21 11.96 0.69
N VAL A 81 12.36 12.88 1.22
CA VAL A 81 10.89 12.87 1.03
C VAL A 81 10.48 12.75 -0.45
N ILE A 82 11.33 13.25 -1.34
CA ILE A 82 11.10 13.23 -2.78
C ILE A 82 11.08 11.81 -3.37
N HIS A 83 11.66 10.82 -2.69
CA HIS A 83 11.70 9.44 -3.16
C HIS A 83 10.37 8.71 -3.00
N ASP A 84 9.62 8.98 -1.93
CA ASP A 84 8.37 8.28 -1.62
C ASP A 84 7.11 9.11 -1.87
N SER A 85 7.24 10.42 -2.08
CA SER A 85 6.09 11.32 -2.06
C SER A 85 5.89 12.16 -3.32
N PHE A 86 6.85 12.24 -4.24
CA PHE A 86 6.73 13.12 -5.42
C PHE A 86 5.54 12.75 -6.32
N HIS A 87 5.30 11.46 -6.56
CA HIS A 87 4.13 11.00 -7.34
C HIS A 87 2.78 11.37 -6.69
N ARG A 88 2.75 11.67 -5.39
CA ARG A 88 1.51 12.02 -4.67
C ARG A 88 1.09 13.45 -4.96
N VAL A 89 2.06 14.34 -5.15
CA VAL A 89 1.82 15.77 -5.43
C VAL A 89 1.88 16.10 -6.92
N ALA A 90 2.62 15.32 -7.71
CA ALA A 90 2.80 15.51 -9.14
C ALA A 90 2.65 14.19 -9.94
N PRO A 91 1.45 13.57 -9.94
CA PRO A 91 1.19 12.29 -10.63
C PRO A 91 1.35 12.36 -12.16
N GLU A 92 1.32 13.55 -12.74
CA GLU A 92 1.58 13.83 -14.15
C GLU A 92 3.07 13.96 -14.49
N VAL A 93 3.94 14.10 -13.49
CA VAL A 93 5.39 14.17 -13.63
C VAL A 93 6.03 12.80 -13.37
N THR A 94 5.61 12.11 -12.31
CA THR A 94 6.13 10.78 -11.92
C THR A 94 5.01 9.90 -11.35
N GLY A 95 5.22 8.60 -11.19
CA GLY A 95 4.11 7.66 -10.95
C GLY A 95 3.32 7.32 -12.22
N LEU A 96 3.92 7.56 -13.39
CA LEU A 96 3.26 7.55 -14.69
C LEU A 96 2.72 6.16 -15.06
N LYS A 97 1.48 6.12 -15.56
CA LYS A 97 0.90 4.92 -16.16
C LYS A 97 1.54 4.64 -17.53
N LYS A 98 1.39 3.40 -18.01
CA LYS A 98 2.00 2.96 -19.28
C LYS A 98 1.65 3.88 -20.45
N GLU A 99 0.41 4.35 -20.52
CA GLU A 99 -0.10 5.20 -21.59
C GLU A 99 0.60 6.57 -21.61
N ALA A 100 0.87 7.14 -20.44
CA ALA A 100 1.55 8.42 -20.29
C ALA A 100 3.05 8.36 -20.59
N LEU A 101 3.62 7.14 -20.63
CA LEU A 101 5.03 6.86 -20.94
C LEU A 101 5.27 6.62 -22.44
N LEU A 102 4.23 6.33 -23.23
CA LEU A 102 4.41 6.02 -24.66
C LEU A 102 5.01 7.18 -25.44
N GLU A 103 4.40 8.36 -25.38
CA GLU A 103 4.88 9.56 -26.09
C GLU A 103 6.34 9.91 -25.72
N PRO A 104 6.73 10.07 -24.43
CA PRO A 104 8.11 10.42 -24.10
C PRO A 104 9.13 9.33 -24.45
N LEU A 105 8.72 8.05 -24.55
CA LEU A 105 9.62 6.97 -24.96
C LEU A 105 9.82 6.88 -26.47
N THR A 106 8.81 7.21 -27.28
CA THR A 106 8.85 7.00 -28.74
C THR A 106 9.05 8.27 -29.55
N SER A 107 8.57 9.43 -29.07
CA SER A 107 8.59 10.68 -29.84
C SER A 107 9.93 11.40 -29.74
N ASP A 108 10.58 11.67 -30.87
CA ASP A 108 11.83 12.44 -30.95
C ASP A 108 11.71 13.90 -30.46
N ALA A 109 10.51 14.34 -30.12
CA ALA A 109 10.28 15.63 -29.47
C ALA A 109 10.83 15.68 -28.04
N TYR A 110 11.06 14.54 -27.37
CA TYR A 110 11.55 14.51 -26.00
C TYR A 110 13.06 14.36 -25.90
N PHE A 111 13.67 15.19 -25.06
CA PHE A 111 15.04 15.00 -24.60
C PHE A 111 15.06 13.96 -23.48
N ARG A 112 15.48 12.74 -23.83
CA ARG A 112 15.54 11.59 -22.92
C ARG A 112 16.94 11.50 -22.32
N PHE A 113 17.04 11.47 -21.00
CA PHE A 113 18.33 11.34 -20.37
C PHE A 113 18.35 10.45 -19.13
N ALA A 114 19.55 9.93 -18.86
CA ALA A 114 19.88 9.21 -17.65
C ALA A 114 21.33 9.49 -17.27
N VAL A 115 21.67 9.25 -16.00
CA VAL A 115 23.02 9.43 -15.49
C VAL A 115 23.48 8.13 -14.85
N VAL A 116 24.69 7.71 -15.18
CA VAL A 116 25.35 6.52 -14.62
C VAL A 116 26.58 6.91 -13.81
N ARG A 117 27.03 6.00 -12.95
CA ARG A 117 28.22 6.16 -12.11
C ARG A 117 29.11 4.94 -12.20
N ASN A 118 30.42 5.13 -11.96
CA ASN A 118 31.35 4.01 -11.89
C ASN A 118 30.84 2.93 -10.90
N PRO A 119 30.74 1.65 -11.31
CA PRO A 119 30.11 0.61 -10.49
C PRO A 119 30.70 0.49 -9.08
N TYR A 120 32.04 0.58 -8.94
CA TYR A 120 32.70 0.55 -7.62
C TYR A 120 32.21 1.65 -6.69
N LYS A 121 32.14 2.88 -7.19
CA LYS A 121 31.70 4.04 -6.39
C LYS A 121 30.20 3.99 -6.11
N ARG A 122 29.40 3.51 -7.07
CA ARG A 122 27.94 3.40 -6.92
C ARG A 122 27.58 2.40 -5.83
N ILE A 123 28.08 1.16 -5.91
CA ILE A 123 27.71 0.11 -4.96
C ILE A 123 28.27 0.38 -3.56
N PHE A 124 29.47 0.96 -3.44
CA PHE A 124 29.98 1.43 -2.14
C PHE A 124 29.09 2.51 -1.53
N SER A 125 28.66 3.50 -2.33
CA SER A 125 27.74 4.56 -1.87
C SER A 125 26.38 4.00 -1.47
N ALA A 126 25.86 3.02 -2.21
CA ALA A 126 24.62 2.32 -1.89
C ALA A 126 24.74 1.61 -0.53
N TRP A 127 25.73 0.72 -0.39
CA TRP A 127 26.00 -0.03 0.84
C TRP A 127 26.16 0.90 2.03
N GLN A 128 26.95 1.97 1.88
CA GLN A 128 27.15 2.93 2.95
C GLN A 128 25.83 3.56 3.39
N SER A 129 25.09 4.15 2.45
CA SER A 129 23.87 4.90 2.79
C SER A 129 22.74 4.03 3.34
N LYS A 130 22.66 2.76 2.94
CA LYS A 130 21.55 1.88 3.31
C LYS A 130 21.90 0.93 4.45
N LEU A 131 23.03 0.23 4.37
CA LEU A 131 23.40 -0.79 5.34
C LEU A 131 24.36 -0.28 6.40
N LEU A 132 25.40 0.47 6.03
CA LEU A 132 26.31 1.03 7.05
C LEU A 132 25.60 2.04 7.94
N LEU A 133 24.73 2.91 7.39
CA LEU A 133 23.92 3.84 8.19
C LEU A 133 22.67 3.22 8.80
N ARG A 134 22.37 1.95 8.47
CA ARG A 134 21.20 1.21 8.93
C ARG A 134 19.87 1.93 8.66
N GLU A 135 19.62 2.23 7.39
CA GLU A 135 18.39 2.88 6.93
C GLU A 135 17.18 1.95 7.19
N PRO A 136 16.15 2.38 7.95
CA PRO A 136 15.05 1.50 8.40
C PRO A 136 14.29 0.76 7.30
N LEU A 137 14.03 1.39 6.16
CA LEU A 137 13.32 0.83 5.02
C LEU A 137 14.15 -0.22 4.26
N GLN A 138 15.47 -0.26 4.43
CA GLN A 138 16.35 -1.18 3.70
C GLN A 138 16.94 -2.31 4.56
N VAL A 139 17.09 -2.13 5.87
CA VAL A 139 17.84 -3.09 6.70
C VAL A 139 17.13 -4.42 6.98
N GLY A 140 15.81 -4.50 6.79
CA GLY A 140 14.99 -5.61 7.27
C GLY A 140 15.52 -7.01 6.90
N SER A 141 15.94 -7.20 5.65
CA SER A 141 16.45 -8.49 5.16
C SER A 141 17.87 -8.83 5.62
N TYR A 142 18.59 -7.91 6.26
CA TYR A 142 20.01 -8.04 6.58
C TYR A 142 20.28 -8.09 8.09
N LEU A 143 19.25 -7.99 8.94
CA LEU A 143 19.39 -7.87 10.41
C LEU A 143 20.18 -9.02 11.02
N ASP A 144 20.02 -10.24 10.50
CA ASP A 144 20.66 -11.46 11.00
C ASP A 144 21.96 -11.81 10.26
N CYS A 145 22.42 -10.96 9.34
CA CYS A 145 23.64 -11.23 8.56
C CYS A 145 24.90 -10.85 9.35
N ASP A 146 25.91 -11.73 9.35
CA ASP A 146 27.18 -11.48 10.05
C ASP A 146 27.89 -10.20 9.56
N PHE A 147 27.94 -9.98 8.24
CA PHE A 147 28.56 -8.79 7.66
C PHE A 147 27.90 -7.49 8.13
N PHE A 148 26.57 -7.52 8.37
CA PHE A 148 25.79 -6.36 8.79
C PHE A 148 26.01 -6.01 10.27
N ASN A 149 26.35 -7.02 11.07
CA ASN A 149 26.61 -6.90 12.50
C ASN A 149 28.10 -6.78 12.84
N LEU A 150 28.99 -6.82 11.84
CA LEU A 150 30.42 -6.66 12.03
C LEU A 150 30.76 -5.31 12.71
N PRO A 151 31.45 -5.32 13.87
CA PRO A 151 31.90 -4.09 14.53
C PRO A 151 32.97 -3.39 13.70
N ILE A 152 32.74 -2.12 13.36
CA ILE A 152 33.71 -1.29 12.61
C ILE A 152 34.53 -0.47 13.62
N LYS A 153 35.78 -0.88 13.88
CA LYS A 153 36.71 -0.22 14.81
C LYS A 153 37.89 0.43 14.11
N LYS A 154 38.25 -0.05 12.92
CA LYS A 154 39.34 0.45 12.10
C LYS A 154 38.98 0.41 10.62
N PRO A 155 39.71 1.14 9.74
CA PRO A 155 39.41 1.17 8.31
C PRO A 155 39.35 -0.19 7.60
N SER A 156 40.12 -1.19 8.06
CA SER A 156 40.08 -2.54 7.47
C SER A 156 38.73 -3.24 7.71
N ASP A 157 38.02 -2.90 8.78
CA ASP A 157 36.73 -3.51 9.09
C ASP A 157 35.64 -3.03 8.13
N ILE A 158 35.77 -1.80 7.58
CA ILE A 158 34.91 -1.31 6.49
C ILE A 158 35.08 -2.21 5.26
N ALA A 159 36.32 -2.52 4.90
CA ALA A 159 36.61 -3.38 3.75
C ALA A 159 36.00 -4.78 3.95
N ALA A 160 36.15 -5.36 5.14
CA ALA A 160 35.59 -6.67 5.47
C ALA A 160 34.05 -6.68 5.46
N ALA A 161 33.40 -5.67 6.05
CA ALA A 161 31.94 -5.58 6.04
C ALA A 161 31.37 -5.34 4.64
N PHE A 162 32.06 -4.54 3.82
CA PHE A 162 31.68 -4.30 2.44
C PHE A 162 31.86 -5.54 1.55
N GLU A 163 32.96 -6.29 1.74
CA GLU A 163 33.18 -7.57 1.09
C GLU A 163 32.08 -8.58 1.44
N GLY A 164 31.78 -8.76 2.73
CA GLY A 164 30.72 -9.68 3.16
C GLY A 164 29.34 -9.33 2.61
N PHE A 165 29.05 -8.04 2.43
CA PHE A 165 27.85 -7.59 1.72
C PHE A 165 27.86 -8.00 0.24
N LEU A 166 28.97 -7.79 -0.47
CA LEU A 166 29.11 -8.18 -1.88
C LEU A 166 28.98 -9.69 -2.07
N GLU A 167 29.54 -10.48 -1.15
CA GLU A 167 29.40 -11.93 -1.13
C GLU A 167 27.95 -12.34 -0.91
N TYR A 168 27.26 -11.67 0.02
CA TYR A 168 25.85 -11.93 0.28
C TYR A 168 24.99 -11.71 -0.96
N ILE A 169 25.07 -10.53 -1.59
CA ILE A 169 24.24 -10.24 -2.78
C ILE A 169 24.62 -11.12 -3.97
N ALA A 170 25.89 -11.51 -4.09
CA ALA A 170 26.32 -12.44 -5.15
C ALA A 170 25.76 -13.85 -4.97
N ALA A 171 25.57 -14.30 -3.73
CA ALA A 171 25.07 -15.63 -3.43
C ALA A 171 23.54 -15.71 -3.34
N HIS A 172 22.86 -14.63 -2.93
CA HIS A 172 21.44 -14.69 -2.55
C HIS A 172 20.51 -13.75 -3.33
N GLU A 173 21.05 -12.81 -4.11
CA GLU A 173 20.25 -11.83 -4.84
C GLU A 173 20.55 -11.79 -6.34
N ALA A 174 21.79 -12.00 -6.76
CA ALA A 174 22.13 -12.00 -8.18
C ALA A 174 21.54 -13.22 -8.92
N PRO A 175 21.06 -13.06 -10.17
CA PRO A 175 20.98 -11.80 -10.93
C PRO A 175 19.72 -10.97 -10.63
N ASP A 176 18.72 -11.54 -9.96
CA ASP A 176 17.40 -10.94 -9.72
C ASP A 176 17.34 -10.16 -8.41
N PHE A 177 18.06 -9.04 -8.36
CA PHE A 177 18.13 -8.18 -7.18
C PHE A 177 16.76 -7.66 -6.76
N ARG A 178 16.45 -7.75 -5.46
CA ARG A 178 15.18 -7.25 -4.90
C ARG A 178 15.17 -5.73 -4.70
N ASP A 179 16.34 -5.13 -4.54
CA ASP A 179 16.49 -3.69 -4.31
C ASP A 179 17.31 -3.05 -5.45
N TYR A 180 16.72 -2.02 -6.07
CA TYR A 180 17.31 -1.25 -7.17
C TYR A 180 18.63 -0.56 -6.81
N HIS A 181 18.93 -0.37 -5.52
CA HIS A 181 20.22 0.14 -5.08
C HIS A 181 21.39 -0.81 -5.41
N TRP A 182 21.11 -2.12 -5.53
CA TRP A 182 22.07 -3.16 -5.86
C TRP A 182 22.01 -3.58 -7.33
N THR A 183 20.86 -3.40 -7.98
CA THR A 183 20.69 -3.77 -9.40
C THR A 183 21.67 -3.03 -10.31
N GLN A 184 22.11 -3.70 -11.37
CA GLN A 184 22.96 -3.12 -12.42
C GLN A 184 22.26 -1.95 -13.11
N GLN A 185 23.02 -0.91 -13.45
CA GLN A 185 22.48 0.29 -14.09
C GLN A 185 21.98 0.00 -15.52
N ALA A 186 22.67 -0.88 -16.25
CA ALA A 186 22.26 -1.31 -17.59
C ALA A 186 20.90 -2.01 -17.56
N THR A 187 20.68 -2.89 -16.57
CA THR A 187 19.38 -3.55 -16.36
C THR A 187 18.27 -2.56 -16.03
N LEU A 188 18.55 -1.52 -15.24
CA LEU A 188 17.54 -0.51 -14.87
C LEU A 188 17.23 0.46 -16.01
N LEU A 189 18.24 0.87 -16.77
CA LEU A 189 18.12 1.90 -17.81
C LEU A 189 17.77 1.34 -19.18
N ARG A 190 18.08 0.06 -19.46
CA ARG A 190 17.82 -0.59 -20.75
C ARG A 190 18.16 0.27 -21.96
N PRO A 191 19.42 0.74 -22.11
CA PRO A 191 19.84 1.53 -23.26
C PRO A 191 19.78 0.75 -24.58
N ASP A 192 19.63 -0.57 -24.53
CA ASP A 192 19.30 -1.46 -25.65
C ASP A 192 17.85 -1.27 -26.16
N LEU A 193 16.94 -0.81 -25.30
CA LEU A 193 15.53 -0.59 -25.62
C LEU A 193 15.14 0.90 -25.67
N ILE A 194 15.73 1.74 -24.82
CA ILE A 194 15.37 3.15 -24.69
C ILE A 194 16.39 4.00 -25.44
N ASN A 195 15.89 4.76 -26.43
CA ASN A 195 16.71 5.70 -27.21
C ASN A 195 17.00 7.00 -26.42
N TYR A 196 18.01 6.98 -25.56
CA TYR A 196 18.42 8.17 -24.80
C TYR A 196 19.07 9.22 -25.71
N THR A 197 18.56 10.46 -25.65
CA THR A 197 19.23 11.63 -26.22
C THR A 197 20.60 11.86 -25.57
N LYS A 198 20.67 11.69 -24.24
CA LYS A 198 21.91 11.76 -23.46
C LYS A 198 21.95 10.73 -22.34
N LEU A 199 22.95 9.86 -22.38
CA LEU A 199 23.31 9.01 -21.25
C LEU A 199 24.74 9.37 -20.84
N VAL A 200 24.89 9.95 -19.65
CA VAL A 200 26.17 10.53 -19.21
C VAL A 200 26.69 9.90 -17.93
N LYS A 201 28.01 9.93 -17.77
CA LYS A 201 28.67 9.57 -16.51
C LYS A 201 28.59 10.76 -15.55
N ILE A 202 28.23 10.55 -14.29
CA ILE A 202 28.21 11.61 -13.28
C ILE A 202 29.60 12.24 -13.09
N GLU A 203 30.66 11.47 -13.34
CA GLU A 203 32.04 11.98 -13.34
C GLU A 203 32.28 13.05 -14.42
N SER A 204 31.39 13.14 -15.42
CA SER A 204 31.40 14.11 -16.52
C SER A 204 30.09 14.91 -16.58
N ALA A 205 29.47 15.20 -15.42
CA ALA A 205 28.16 15.85 -15.31
C ALA A 205 28.00 17.15 -16.12
N LYS A 206 29.10 17.89 -16.33
CA LYS A 206 29.12 19.11 -17.16
C LYS A 206 28.63 18.88 -18.59
N GLU A 207 28.82 17.67 -19.14
CA GLU A 207 28.31 17.32 -20.47
C GLU A 207 26.78 17.32 -20.51
N LEU A 208 26.14 16.88 -19.42
CA LEU A 208 24.68 16.94 -19.29
C LEU A 208 24.22 18.36 -19.02
N SER A 209 24.91 19.12 -18.16
CA SER A 209 24.59 20.55 -17.94
C SER A 209 24.60 21.34 -19.25
N ALA A 210 25.61 21.14 -20.10
CA ALA A 210 25.69 21.78 -21.41
C ALA A 210 24.54 21.34 -22.33
N ALA A 211 24.26 20.03 -22.41
CA ALA A 211 23.18 19.53 -23.26
C ALA A 211 21.79 19.98 -22.81
N LEU A 212 21.56 20.09 -21.50
CA LEU A 212 20.31 20.62 -20.94
C LEU A 212 20.19 22.13 -21.15
N PHE A 213 21.28 22.88 -21.03
CA PHE A 213 21.30 24.30 -21.37
C PHE A 213 20.91 24.52 -22.85
N ASP A 214 21.50 23.76 -23.77
CA ASP A 214 21.19 23.84 -25.20
C ASP A 214 19.72 23.51 -25.49
N TRP A 215 19.12 22.60 -24.71
CA TRP A 215 17.72 22.18 -24.86
C TRP A 215 16.72 23.16 -24.23
N LEU A 216 16.98 23.61 -23.00
CA LEU A 216 16.06 24.41 -22.19
C LEU A 216 16.23 25.92 -22.39
N GLY A 217 17.36 26.33 -22.96
CA GLY A 217 17.67 27.72 -23.25
C GLY A 217 18.10 28.52 -22.01
N PRO A 218 18.04 29.87 -22.09
CA PRO A 218 18.77 30.78 -21.20
C PRO A 218 18.28 30.81 -19.74
N HIS A 219 17.07 30.30 -19.46
CA HIS A 219 16.52 30.23 -18.10
C HIS A 219 16.90 28.93 -17.37
N PHE A 220 17.73 28.08 -17.99
CA PHE A 220 18.22 26.85 -17.37
C PHE A 220 19.04 27.14 -16.11
N VAL A 221 18.63 26.51 -15.01
CA VAL A 221 19.41 26.44 -13.77
C VAL A 221 20.12 25.09 -13.73
N ASP A 222 21.45 25.12 -13.70
CA ASP A 222 22.26 23.90 -13.70
C ASP A 222 22.08 23.10 -12.39
N PRO A 223 21.52 21.87 -12.45
CA PRO A 223 21.34 21.06 -11.25
C PRO A 223 22.65 20.74 -10.55
N PHE A 224 23.79 20.76 -11.24
CA PHE A 224 25.09 20.40 -10.69
C PHE A 224 25.93 21.61 -10.25
N ALA A 225 25.39 22.83 -10.31
CA ALA A 225 26.10 24.05 -9.92
C ALA A 225 26.41 24.09 -8.41
N VAL A 226 25.52 23.56 -7.57
CA VAL A 226 25.71 23.51 -6.12
C VAL A 226 26.55 22.28 -5.76
N ARG A 227 27.83 22.50 -5.45
CA ARG A 227 28.74 21.43 -4.98
C ARG A 227 28.42 21.03 -3.54
N GLY A 228 28.59 19.74 -3.22
CA GLY A 228 28.66 19.25 -1.83
C GLY A 228 27.35 18.70 -1.22
N VAL A 229 26.21 18.75 -1.92
CA VAL A 229 24.89 18.38 -1.34
C VAL A 229 24.69 16.86 -1.18
N ASN A 230 25.65 16.02 -1.59
CA ASN A 230 25.51 14.55 -1.54
C ASN A 230 26.85 13.85 -1.22
N GLU A 231 27.68 14.45 -0.36
CA GLU A 231 28.91 13.81 0.09
C GLU A 231 28.60 12.67 1.07
N SER A 232 29.22 11.50 0.81
CA SER A 232 29.11 10.36 1.71
C SER A 232 29.98 10.64 2.94
N LEU A 233 29.51 10.26 4.14
CA LEU A 233 30.26 10.45 5.39
C LEU A 233 31.66 9.84 5.32
N ILE A 234 31.76 8.69 4.65
CA ILE A 234 33.03 8.06 4.34
C ILE A 234 33.29 8.19 2.84
N PRO A 235 34.37 8.87 2.43
CA PRO A 235 34.76 8.95 1.03
C PRO A 235 35.06 7.57 0.45
N TYR A 236 34.84 7.39 -0.85
CA TYR A 236 35.28 6.17 -1.50
C TYR A 236 36.81 6.16 -1.59
N LEU A 237 37.42 5.07 -1.14
CA LEU A 237 38.87 4.86 -1.23
C LEU A 237 39.16 3.46 -1.76
N PRO A 238 40.15 3.29 -2.66
CA PRO A 238 40.54 1.98 -3.17
C PRO A 238 40.85 0.96 -2.06
N LYS A 239 41.38 1.41 -0.92
CA LYS A 239 41.70 0.55 0.23
C LYS A 239 40.48 -0.15 0.86
N PHE A 240 39.26 0.31 0.58
CA PHE A 240 38.04 -0.36 1.03
C PHE A 240 37.59 -1.47 0.09
N VAL A 241 38.25 -1.62 -1.06
CA VAL A 241 37.97 -2.66 -2.04
C VAL A 241 39.11 -3.66 -1.99
N THR A 242 38.84 -4.84 -1.43
CA THR A 242 39.76 -5.98 -1.44
C THR A 242 39.86 -6.59 -2.85
N ASP A 243 40.78 -7.53 -3.05
CA ASP A 243 40.87 -8.29 -4.30
C ASP A 243 39.58 -9.07 -4.56
N ARG A 244 39.04 -9.71 -3.53
CA ARG A 244 37.76 -10.42 -3.59
C ARG A 244 36.59 -9.49 -3.90
N SER A 245 36.51 -8.34 -3.26
CA SER A 245 35.51 -7.31 -3.60
C SER A 245 35.62 -6.86 -5.06
N SER A 246 36.86 -6.71 -5.55
CA SER A 246 37.11 -6.33 -6.95
C SER A 246 36.67 -7.40 -7.95
N GLU A 247 36.87 -8.68 -7.63
CA GLU A 247 36.35 -9.80 -8.42
C GLU A 247 34.82 -9.81 -8.43
N LEU A 248 34.19 -9.71 -7.26
CA LEU A 248 32.74 -9.72 -7.12
C LEU A 248 32.10 -8.55 -7.87
N ILE A 249 32.61 -7.33 -7.73
CA ILE A 249 32.08 -6.16 -8.45
C ILE A 249 32.21 -6.34 -9.96
N ARG A 250 33.36 -6.82 -10.46
CA ARG A 250 33.54 -7.08 -11.90
C ARG A 250 32.55 -8.10 -12.44
N LYS A 251 32.20 -9.12 -11.64
CA LYS A 251 31.23 -10.14 -12.02
C LYS A 251 29.79 -9.63 -11.93
N LEU A 252 29.41 -9.01 -10.81
CA LEU A 252 28.04 -8.56 -10.55
C LEU A 252 27.60 -7.42 -11.48
N TYR A 253 28.53 -6.55 -11.88
CA TYR A 253 28.25 -5.36 -12.67
C TYR A 253 28.96 -5.39 -14.03
N ALA A 254 29.19 -6.60 -14.58
CA ALA A 254 29.92 -6.79 -15.83
C ALA A 254 29.33 -5.96 -16.98
N GLU A 255 28.00 -5.95 -17.09
CA GLU A 255 27.27 -5.21 -18.12
C GLU A 255 27.44 -3.70 -17.96
N ASP A 256 27.39 -3.17 -16.73
CA ASP A 256 27.64 -1.74 -16.49
C ASP A 256 29.03 -1.30 -16.95
N PHE A 257 30.06 -2.14 -16.77
CA PHE A 257 31.40 -1.83 -17.27
C PHE A 257 31.45 -1.78 -18.79
N GLU A 258 30.76 -2.70 -19.45
CA GLU A 258 30.79 -2.87 -20.90
C GLU A 258 29.93 -1.81 -21.60
N VAL A 259 28.65 -1.72 -21.25
CA VAL A 259 27.67 -0.82 -21.86
C VAL A 259 28.07 0.64 -21.67
N PHE A 260 28.56 1.01 -20.48
CA PHE A 260 28.94 2.41 -20.20
C PHE A 260 30.43 2.67 -20.38
N GLY A 261 31.23 1.70 -20.82
CA GLY A 261 32.66 1.85 -21.05
C GLY A 261 33.42 2.33 -19.81
N TYR A 262 33.18 1.73 -18.65
CA TYR A 262 33.96 1.98 -17.44
C TYR A 262 35.16 1.05 -17.36
N SER A 263 36.26 1.53 -16.77
CA SER A 263 37.39 0.66 -16.44
C SER A 263 36.97 -0.40 -15.42
N LYS A 264 37.34 -1.66 -15.67
CA LYS A 264 37.18 -2.79 -14.74
C LYS A 264 38.17 -2.74 -13.57
N GLN A 265 38.99 -1.70 -13.45
CA GLN A 265 39.91 -1.49 -12.34
C GLN A 265 39.30 -0.54 -11.29
N PRO A 266 39.58 -0.74 -9.98
CA PRO A 266 39.14 0.19 -8.95
C PRO A 266 39.59 1.63 -9.27
N PRO A 267 38.67 2.61 -9.27
CA PRO A 267 39.02 3.99 -9.60
C PRO A 267 39.94 4.59 -8.53
N LYS A 268 40.96 5.33 -8.96
CA LYS A 268 41.82 6.10 -8.04
C LYS A 268 40.98 7.15 -7.30
N SER A 269 41.34 7.41 -6.04
CA SER A 269 40.76 8.52 -5.27
C SER A 269 41.84 9.56 -4.97
N ARG A 270 41.45 10.85 -5.05
CA ARG A 270 42.27 11.99 -4.60
C ARG A 270 41.91 12.41 -3.18
N GLU A 271 40.86 11.81 -2.62
CA GLU A 271 40.39 12.11 -1.27
C GLU A 271 41.35 11.51 -0.24
N ILE A 272 41.61 12.27 0.82
CA ILE A 272 42.38 11.84 1.99
C ILE A 272 41.37 11.58 3.09
N PHE A 273 41.54 10.46 3.80
CA PHE A 273 40.71 10.08 4.95
C PHE A 273 41.62 9.65 6.10
N SER A 274 41.91 10.62 6.97
CA SER A 274 42.79 10.47 8.12
C SER A 274 42.15 9.62 9.23
N ALA A 275 42.94 9.25 10.23
CA ALA A 275 42.43 8.57 11.42
C ALA A 275 41.40 9.44 12.17
N ASP A 276 41.67 10.73 12.34
CA ASP A 276 40.74 11.67 12.99
C ASP A 276 39.41 11.80 12.23
N GLN A 277 39.47 11.85 10.90
CA GLN A 277 38.27 11.87 10.06
C GLN A 277 37.48 10.55 10.15
N PHE A 278 38.18 9.41 10.25
CA PHE A 278 37.56 8.11 10.50
C PHE A 278 36.84 8.10 11.85
N ASP A 279 37.50 8.53 12.93
CA ASP A 279 36.91 8.56 14.26
C ASP A 279 35.69 9.49 14.33
N LEU A 280 35.77 10.65 13.70
CA LEU A 280 34.65 11.58 13.58
C LEU A 280 33.49 10.95 12.79
N ALA A 281 33.77 10.33 11.65
CA ALA A 281 32.77 9.64 10.84
C ALA A 281 32.10 8.50 11.62
N MET A 282 32.86 7.70 12.37
CA MET A 282 32.30 6.61 13.18
C MET A 282 31.40 7.11 14.31
N ARG A 283 31.75 8.24 14.96
CA ARG A 283 30.86 8.91 15.93
C ARG A 283 29.58 9.40 15.28
N ALA A 284 29.68 10.04 14.11
CA ALA A 284 28.51 10.49 13.35
C ALA A 284 27.60 9.32 12.94
N ILE A 285 28.17 8.23 12.42
CA ILE A 285 27.45 7.00 12.06
C ILE A 285 26.74 6.41 13.28
N SER A 286 27.38 6.37 14.44
CA SER A 286 26.76 5.89 15.67
C SER A 286 25.51 6.70 16.04
N MET A 287 25.60 8.03 16.00
CA MET A 287 24.45 8.91 16.25
C MET A 287 23.32 8.71 15.22
N ILE A 288 23.67 8.63 13.93
CA ILE A 288 22.72 8.41 12.84
C ILE A 288 22.00 7.07 13.00
N ARG A 289 22.73 5.99 13.26
CA ARG A 289 22.15 4.66 13.53
C ARG A 289 21.17 4.70 14.69
N GLY A 290 21.48 5.42 15.77
CA GLY A 290 20.57 5.60 16.90
C GLY A 290 19.26 6.30 16.51
N ARG A 291 19.34 7.37 15.71
CA ARG A 291 18.16 8.09 15.18
C ARG A 291 17.35 7.23 14.22
N HIS A 292 18.01 6.57 13.28
CA HIS A 292 17.36 5.65 12.33
C HIS A 292 16.63 4.52 13.05
N LYS A 293 17.26 3.89 14.05
CA LYS A 293 16.59 2.89 14.88
C LYS A 293 15.31 3.44 15.49
N ARG A 294 15.37 4.64 16.11
CA ARG A 294 14.20 5.26 16.73
C ARG A 294 13.10 5.59 15.72
N LEU A 295 13.46 6.12 14.55
CA LEU A 295 12.49 6.42 13.48
C LEU A 295 11.85 5.14 12.92
N GLY A 296 12.64 4.08 12.74
CA GLY A 296 12.14 2.77 12.33
C GLY A 296 11.13 2.19 13.31
N GLU A 297 11.42 2.23 14.62
CA GLU A 297 10.50 1.80 15.67
C GLU A 297 9.18 2.60 15.65
N LEU A 298 9.26 3.93 15.48
CA LEU A 298 8.09 4.79 15.40
C LEU A 298 7.25 4.51 14.14
N ASN A 299 7.90 4.32 12.99
CA ASN A 299 7.22 3.96 11.74
C ASN A 299 6.50 2.62 11.85
N GLN A 300 7.10 1.62 12.51
CA GLN A 300 6.45 0.34 12.80
C GLN A 300 5.20 0.51 13.67
N ILE A 301 5.28 1.32 14.73
CA ILE A 301 4.12 1.62 15.59
C ILE A 301 3.01 2.30 14.78
N ILE A 302 3.36 3.30 13.96
CA ILE A 302 2.39 4.02 13.12
C ILE A 302 1.71 3.05 12.14
N ASN A 303 2.47 2.20 11.46
CA ASN A 303 1.93 1.22 10.52
C ASN A 303 0.99 0.23 11.22
N ASN A 304 1.35 -0.25 12.42
CA ASN A 304 0.49 -1.14 13.20
C ASN A 304 -0.82 -0.45 13.59
N LEU A 305 -0.76 0.81 14.05
CA LEU A 305 -1.96 1.58 14.38
C LEU A 305 -2.85 1.83 13.16
N GLN A 306 -2.26 2.14 12.00
CA GLN A 306 -3.00 2.29 10.74
C GLN A 306 -3.69 0.99 10.32
N GLN A 307 -3.02 -0.15 10.48
CA GLN A 307 -3.61 -1.46 10.20
C GLN A 307 -4.76 -1.77 11.17
N ASP A 308 -4.61 -1.47 12.46
CA ASP A 308 -5.67 -1.64 13.45
C ASP A 308 -6.89 -0.78 13.15
N ILE A 309 -6.68 0.47 12.73
CA ILE A 309 -7.75 1.37 12.28
C ILE A 309 -8.42 0.80 11.03
N ALA A 310 -7.66 0.37 10.02
CA ALA A 310 -8.22 -0.21 8.80
C ALA A 310 -9.04 -1.49 9.08
N ASN A 311 -8.56 -2.34 9.99
CA ASN A 311 -9.28 -3.53 10.44
C ASN A 311 -10.59 -3.17 11.15
N ARG A 312 -10.56 -2.15 12.04
CA ARG A 312 -11.78 -1.63 12.70
C ARG A 312 -12.76 -1.06 11.69
N ASP A 313 -12.31 -0.28 10.73
CA ASP A 313 -13.17 0.30 9.69
C ASP A 313 -13.81 -0.78 8.82
N GLN A 314 -13.09 -1.86 8.53
CA GLN A 314 -13.63 -2.99 7.79
C GLN A 314 -14.72 -3.72 8.60
N VAL A 315 -14.51 -3.91 9.90
CA VAL A 315 -15.54 -4.45 10.80
C VAL A 315 -16.76 -3.52 10.82
N THR A 316 -16.56 -2.21 10.98
CA THR A 316 -17.63 -1.22 10.96
C THR A 316 -18.45 -1.26 9.67
N LYS A 317 -17.81 -1.39 8.51
CA LYS A 317 -18.50 -1.54 7.21
C LYS A 317 -19.23 -2.87 7.04
N THR A 318 -18.80 -3.92 7.75
CA THR A 318 -19.46 -5.23 7.74
C THR A 318 -20.70 -5.21 8.65
N VAL A 319 -20.64 -4.43 9.73
CA VAL A 319 -21.75 -4.24 10.66
C VAL A 319 -22.77 -3.26 10.07
N PHE A 320 -22.33 -2.12 9.52
CA PHE A 320 -23.20 -1.04 9.06
C PHE A 320 -22.99 -0.69 7.59
N SER A 321 -24.10 -0.57 6.86
CA SER A 321 -24.08 0.02 5.52
C SER A 321 -23.74 1.52 5.57
N LYS A 322 -23.19 2.07 4.49
CA LYS A 322 -22.89 3.51 4.38
C LYS A 322 -24.11 4.40 4.67
N ALA A 323 -25.31 3.95 4.30
CA ALA A 323 -26.55 4.67 4.57
C ALA A 323 -26.91 4.69 6.06
N GLN A 324 -26.58 3.63 6.81
CA GLN A 324 -26.79 3.59 8.27
C GLN A 324 -25.78 4.47 9.01
N ILE A 325 -24.51 4.46 8.59
CA ILE A 325 -23.47 5.35 9.15
C ILE A 325 -23.88 6.82 8.97
N ALA A 326 -24.26 7.22 7.75
CA ALA A 326 -24.71 8.59 7.47
C ALA A 326 -25.98 8.99 8.24
N ARG A 327 -26.87 8.04 8.55
CA ARG A 327 -28.04 8.29 9.39
C ARG A 327 -27.66 8.46 10.86
N PHE A 328 -26.72 7.67 11.39
CA PHE A 328 -26.28 7.81 12.77
C PHE A 328 -25.49 9.08 13.04
N GLU A 329 -24.82 9.62 12.02
CA GLU A 329 -24.13 10.92 12.09
C GLU A 329 -25.10 12.11 12.01
N ALA A 330 -26.36 11.89 11.61
CA ALA A 330 -27.37 12.94 11.58
C ALA A 330 -27.97 13.17 12.98
N ALA A 331 -28.00 14.42 13.43
CA ALA A 331 -28.36 14.83 14.80
C ALA A 331 -29.83 14.59 15.23
N SER A 332 -30.64 13.86 14.46
CA SER A 332 -32.09 13.74 14.65
C SER A 332 -32.60 12.30 14.90
N VAL A 333 -31.73 11.35 15.26
CA VAL A 333 -32.16 9.97 15.48
C VAL A 333 -32.51 9.71 16.95
N GLN A 334 -33.69 9.11 17.18
CA GLN A 334 -34.10 8.69 18.52
C GLN A 334 -33.18 7.55 19.02
N PRO A 335 -32.64 7.64 20.25
CA PRO A 335 -31.64 6.68 20.76
C PRO A 335 -32.08 5.21 20.75
N ASP A 336 -33.36 4.93 20.96
CA ASP A 336 -33.95 3.59 20.96
C ASP A 336 -33.92 2.93 19.56
N MET A 337 -34.15 3.72 18.52
CA MET A 337 -34.11 3.27 17.13
C MET A 337 -32.68 2.97 16.69
N MET A 338 -31.70 3.79 17.12
CA MET A 338 -30.27 3.52 16.87
C MET A 338 -29.81 2.21 17.52
N LEU A 339 -30.26 1.95 18.75
CA LEU A 339 -29.90 0.74 19.48
C LEU A 339 -30.54 -0.53 18.87
N LYS A 340 -31.79 -0.45 18.40
CA LYS A 340 -32.42 -1.57 17.67
C LYS A 340 -31.68 -1.86 16.36
N GLU A 341 -31.35 -0.84 15.58
CA GLU A 341 -30.57 -1.00 14.34
C GLU A 341 -29.16 -1.55 14.60
N LEU A 342 -28.47 -1.11 15.67
CA LEU A 342 -27.17 -1.63 16.10
C LEU A 342 -27.23 -3.12 16.44
N VAL A 343 -28.22 -3.55 17.23
CA VAL A 343 -28.41 -4.96 17.59
C VAL A 343 -28.68 -5.81 16.34
N LEU A 344 -29.54 -5.33 15.42
CA LEU A 344 -29.85 -6.01 14.14
C LEU A 344 -28.64 -6.08 13.20
N SER A 345 -27.80 -5.06 13.22
CA SER A 345 -26.60 -4.96 12.38
C SER A 345 -25.49 -5.90 12.87
N LEU A 346 -25.22 -5.94 14.17
CA LEU A 346 -24.28 -6.88 14.80
C LEU A 346 -24.69 -8.34 14.57
N ALA A 347 -25.99 -8.59 14.68
CA ALA A 347 -26.62 -9.86 14.34
C ALA A 347 -26.33 -10.33 12.90
N ARG A 348 -26.56 -9.47 11.91
CA ARG A 348 -26.31 -9.76 10.48
C ARG A 348 -24.84 -10.02 10.18
N ALA A 349 -23.94 -9.38 10.92
CA ALA A 349 -22.49 -9.59 10.82
C ALA A 349 -21.97 -10.82 11.60
N GLY A 350 -22.87 -11.66 12.14
CA GLY A 350 -22.50 -12.87 12.88
C GLY A 350 -22.01 -12.63 14.31
N GLN A 351 -22.09 -11.39 14.83
CA GLN A 351 -21.65 -11.00 16.17
C GLN A 351 -22.76 -11.22 17.22
N HIS A 352 -23.35 -12.42 17.24
CA HIS A 352 -24.54 -12.75 18.05
C HIS A 352 -24.33 -12.57 19.56
N LYS A 353 -23.13 -12.86 20.07
CA LYS A 353 -22.81 -12.67 21.51
C LYS A 353 -22.82 -11.19 21.92
N ALA A 354 -22.33 -10.31 21.05
CA ALA A 354 -22.35 -8.86 21.30
C ALA A 354 -23.78 -8.30 21.20
N ALA A 355 -24.53 -8.70 20.18
CA ALA A 355 -25.95 -8.33 20.01
C ALA A 355 -26.79 -8.78 21.23
N LYS A 356 -26.59 -10.01 21.70
CA LYS A 356 -27.26 -10.55 22.89
C LYS A 356 -26.91 -9.78 24.16
N ASN A 357 -25.63 -9.46 24.38
CA ASN A 357 -25.18 -8.69 25.55
C ASN A 357 -25.74 -7.26 25.59
N ILE A 358 -25.85 -6.60 24.43
CA ILE A 358 -26.46 -5.26 24.35
C ILE A 358 -27.96 -5.38 24.63
N ARG A 359 -28.65 -6.36 24.03
CA ARG A 359 -30.09 -6.60 24.26
C ARG A 359 -30.41 -6.94 25.71
N SER A 360 -29.63 -7.78 26.37
CA SER A 360 -29.86 -8.13 27.78
C SER A 360 -29.61 -6.96 28.73
N LYS A 361 -28.63 -6.10 28.44
CA LYS A 361 -28.43 -4.85 29.21
C LYS A 361 -29.55 -3.83 28.99
N LEU A 362 -30.19 -3.81 27.81
CA LEU A 362 -31.35 -2.96 27.54
C LEU A 362 -32.62 -3.46 28.21
N ALA A 363 -32.85 -4.78 28.21
CA ALA A 363 -33.99 -5.37 28.90
C ALA A 363 -33.99 -5.02 30.40
N ALA A 364 -32.80 -4.96 31.02
CA ALA A 364 -32.63 -4.53 32.41
C ALA A 364 -32.93 -3.03 32.65
N ILE A 365 -32.93 -2.20 31.59
CA ILE A 365 -33.33 -0.78 31.65
C ILE A 365 -34.84 -0.65 31.40
N ASP A 366 -35.41 -1.47 30.53
CA ASP A 366 -36.86 -1.54 30.23
C ASP A 366 -37.69 -2.08 31.42
N GLU A 367 -37.14 -2.95 32.27
CA GLU A 367 -37.82 -3.41 33.50
C GLU A 367 -38.10 -2.26 34.49
N GLY A 368 -37.39 -1.12 34.40
CA GLY A 368 -37.69 0.09 35.16
C GLY A 368 -38.65 1.07 34.48
N LEU A 369 -39.00 0.83 33.20
CA LEU A 369 -39.79 1.71 32.33
C LEU A 369 -40.95 0.96 31.66
N SER A 370 -41.47 -0.07 32.32
CA SER A 370 -42.70 -0.76 31.88
C SER A 370 -43.91 0.17 31.98
N SER A 371 -44.10 1.04 31.00
CA SER A 371 -45.41 1.54 30.53
C SER A 371 -45.25 2.54 29.37
N THR A 372 -44.80 2.12 28.19
CA THR A 372 -45.18 2.85 26.96
C THR A 372 -45.07 1.91 25.77
N ALA A 373 -46.18 1.27 25.41
CA ALA A 373 -46.35 0.66 24.09
C ALA A 373 -46.01 1.73 23.03
N ILE A 374 -45.03 1.44 22.18
CA ILE A 374 -44.43 2.42 21.25
C ILE A 374 -45.39 2.81 20.11
N TYR A 375 -46.58 2.22 20.02
CA TYR A 375 -47.62 2.64 19.08
C TYR A 375 -49.00 2.49 19.74
N PRO A 376 -49.82 3.55 19.82
CA PRO A 376 -51.19 3.44 20.34
C PRO A 376 -52.00 2.51 19.43
N ASP A 377 -52.94 1.78 20.04
CA ASP A 377 -53.86 0.77 19.49
C ASP A 377 -54.54 1.17 18.16
N GLY A 378 -53.79 1.20 17.07
CA GLY A 378 -54.33 1.04 15.73
C GLY A 378 -54.43 -0.45 15.46
N GLU A 379 -55.64 -0.96 15.24
CA GLU A 379 -55.91 -2.35 14.93
C GLU A 379 -54.90 -2.88 13.89
N THR A 380 -54.03 -3.83 14.27
CA THR A 380 -53.01 -4.41 13.39
C THR A 380 -53.58 -5.68 12.76
N ASP A 381 -53.54 -5.81 11.43
CA ASP A 381 -53.92 -7.06 10.74
C ASP A 381 -52.65 -7.81 10.34
N LEU A 382 -52.02 -8.44 11.35
CA LEU A 382 -50.80 -9.22 11.17
C LEU A 382 -51.13 -10.58 10.55
N ARG A 383 -50.46 -10.89 9.45
CA ARG A 383 -50.51 -12.19 8.77
C ARG A 383 -49.12 -12.77 8.72
N TYR A 384 -49.01 -14.06 8.97
CA TYR A 384 -47.73 -14.75 8.99
C TYR A 384 -47.89 -16.21 8.58
N LYS A 385 -46.79 -16.82 8.16
CA LYS A 385 -46.67 -18.26 7.96
C LYS A 385 -45.22 -18.69 8.07
N ILE A 386 -44.97 -19.83 8.73
CA ILE A 386 -43.71 -20.55 8.67
C ILE A 386 -43.92 -21.75 7.75
N ASP A 387 -43.22 -21.80 6.62
CA ASP A 387 -43.48 -22.76 5.54
C ASP A 387 -42.65 -24.05 5.64
N LEU A 388 -41.39 -23.91 6.06
CA LEU A 388 -40.38 -24.97 5.99
C LEU A 388 -39.25 -24.70 7.00
N TYR A 389 -38.76 -25.75 7.63
CA TYR A 389 -37.46 -25.80 8.26
C TYR A 389 -36.59 -26.82 7.52
N GLN A 390 -35.45 -26.38 6.98
CA GLN A 390 -34.52 -27.26 6.25
C GLN A 390 -33.09 -26.74 6.39
N ASP A 391 -32.12 -27.64 6.56
CA ASP A 391 -30.68 -27.35 6.63
C ASP A 391 -30.30 -26.26 7.65
N GLY A 392 -31.04 -26.18 8.77
CA GLY A 392 -30.80 -25.16 9.79
C GLY A 392 -31.47 -23.82 9.52
N TYR A 393 -32.41 -23.71 8.58
CA TYR A 393 -33.09 -22.46 8.25
C TYR A 393 -34.61 -22.59 8.29
N PHE A 394 -35.26 -21.63 8.96
CA PHE A 394 -36.68 -21.37 8.83
C PHE A 394 -36.95 -20.50 7.61
N ARG A 395 -37.97 -20.87 6.82
CA ARG A 395 -38.48 -20.07 5.72
C ARG A 395 -39.95 -19.79 5.94
N GLY A 396 -40.37 -18.56 5.65
CA GLY A 396 -41.74 -18.13 5.84
C GLY A 396 -41.96 -16.70 5.36
N TRP A 397 -43.05 -16.10 5.81
CA TRP A 397 -43.38 -14.70 5.55
C TRP A 397 -44.21 -14.11 6.69
N ALA A 398 -44.15 -12.78 6.83
CA ALA A 398 -44.96 -12.03 7.78
C ALA A 398 -45.19 -10.59 7.30
N LEU A 399 -46.41 -10.08 7.43
CA LEU A 399 -46.74 -8.68 7.12
C LEU A 399 -47.87 -8.12 8.00
N ASP A 400 -47.97 -6.79 8.04
CA ASP A 400 -49.15 -6.06 8.50
C ASP A 400 -49.96 -5.62 7.27
N ARG A 401 -51.18 -6.15 7.08
CA ARG A 401 -52.02 -5.81 5.92
C ARG A 401 -52.41 -4.34 5.88
N ASN A 402 -52.49 -3.68 7.03
CA ASN A 402 -52.80 -2.26 7.10
C ASN A 402 -51.59 -1.41 6.66
N ARG A 403 -50.39 -1.99 6.63
CA ARG A 403 -49.13 -1.33 6.27
C ARG A 403 -48.23 -2.28 5.45
N PRO A 404 -48.64 -2.68 4.23
CA PRO A 404 -48.01 -3.76 3.47
C PRO A 404 -46.56 -3.46 3.04
N LEU A 405 -46.16 -2.19 2.98
CA LEU A 405 -44.79 -1.77 2.68
C LEU A 405 -43.86 -1.83 3.92
N ARG A 406 -44.41 -1.95 5.13
CA ARG A 406 -43.63 -2.02 6.37
C ARG A 406 -43.09 -3.44 6.56
N LYS A 407 -41.76 -3.57 6.65
CA LYS A 407 -41.10 -4.84 6.92
C LYS A 407 -41.13 -5.14 8.42
N LEU A 408 -41.41 -6.39 8.77
CA LEU A 408 -41.58 -6.82 10.16
C LEU A 408 -40.34 -7.56 10.67
N SER A 409 -39.97 -7.30 11.91
CA SER A 409 -38.92 -8.01 12.62
C SER A 409 -39.54 -9.19 13.37
N ILE A 410 -39.03 -10.38 13.08
CA ILE A 410 -39.59 -11.65 13.51
C ILE A 410 -38.59 -12.38 14.41
N GLU A 411 -39.11 -12.92 15.51
CA GLU A 411 -38.40 -13.80 16.42
C GLU A 411 -39.12 -15.15 16.46
N ILE A 412 -38.39 -16.25 16.29
CA ILE A 412 -38.89 -17.61 16.43
C ILE A 412 -38.30 -18.19 17.70
N SER A 413 -39.16 -18.67 18.60
CA SER A 413 -38.75 -19.28 19.86
C SER A 413 -39.47 -20.59 20.11
N GLN A 414 -38.86 -21.47 20.91
CA GLN A 414 -39.46 -22.74 21.36
C GLN A 414 -39.18 -22.89 22.86
N VAL A 415 -40.23 -23.17 23.66
CA VAL A 415 -40.19 -23.15 25.14
C VAL A 415 -39.57 -21.86 25.71
N GLY A 416 -39.86 -20.70 25.10
CA GLY A 416 -39.30 -19.41 25.51
C GLY A 416 -37.82 -19.18 25.16
N GLN A 417 -37.13 -20.16 24.56
CA GLN A 417 -35.80 -19.98 24.01
C GLN A 417 -35.88 -19.49 22.57
N VAL A 418 -35.32 -18.31 22.29
CA VAL A 418 -35.19 -17.79 20.92
C VAL A 418 -34.22 -18.68 20.14
N ILE A 419 -34.69 -19.24 19.03
CA ILE A 419 -33.93 -20.15 18.17
C ILE A 419 -33.61 -19.53 16.81
N ALA A 420 -34.37 -18.55 16.34
CA ALA A 420 -34.07 -17.81 15.12
C ALA A 420 -34.67 -16.39 15.16
N TYR A 421 -34.09 -15.45 14.43
CA TYR A 421 -34.63 -14.09 14.32
C TYR A 421 -34.17 -13.39 13.02
N GLY A 422 -34.94 -12.42 12.54
CA GLY A 422 -34.57 -11.59 11.39
C GLY A 422 -35.73 -10.75 10.86
N ILE A 423 -35.61 -10.26 9.63
CA ILE A 423 -36.61 -9.37 9.01
C ILE A 423 -37.32 -10.10 7.88
N ALA A 424 -38.64 -9.91 7.79
CA ALA A 424 -39.47 -10.30 6.67
C ALA A 424 -39.34 -9.28 5.52
N ASP A 425 -38.20 -9.29 4.81
CA ASP A 425 -37.87 -8.35 3.72
C ASP A 425 -37.48 -9.00 2.39
N GLN A 426 -37.50 -10.33 2.30
CA GLN A 426 -37.10 -11.07 1.11
C GLN A 426 -38.23 -11.10 0.08
N PHE A 427 -37.85 -10.99 -1.20
CA PHE A 427 -38.80 -11.10 -2.31
C PHE A 427 -39.15 -12.56 -2.59
N ARG A 428 -40.46 -12.82 -2.73
CA ARG A 428 -41.02 -14.09 -3.17
C ARG A 428 -42.07 -13.83 -4.24
N ARG A 429 -41.86 -14.44 -5.41
CA ARG A 429 -42.74 -14.25 -6.58
C ARG A 429 -44.17 -14.70 -6.30
N ASP A 430 -44.35 -15.82 -5.59
CA ASP A 430 -45.68 -16.34 -5.24
C ASP A 430 -46.46 -15.40 -4.32
N LEU A 431 -45.77 -14.68 -3.43
CA LEU A 431 -46.40 -13.67 -2.57
C LEU A 431 -46.79 -12.42 -3.37
N ALA A 432 -45.97 -12.02 -4.35
CA ALA A 432 -46.30 -10.92 -5.25
C ALA A 432 -47.51 -11.24 -6.15
N GLU A 433 -47.53 -12.44 -6.74
CA GLU A 433 -48.63 -12.92 -7.60
C GLU A 433 -49.93 -13.12 -6.82
N ALA A 434 -49.84 -13.47 -5.54
CA ALA A 434 -51.00 -13.58 -4.64
C ALA A 434 -51.43 -12.25 -3.99
N GLU A 435 -50.82 -11.12 -4.39
CA GLU A 435 -51.08 -9.78 -3.83
C GLU A 435 -50.91 -9.70 -2.30
N ILE A 436 -49.97 -10.50 -1.76
CA ILE A 436 -49.61 -10.51 -0.35
C ILE A 436 -48.53 -9.45 -0.13
N GLY A 437 -48.98 -8.24 0.24
CA GLY A 437 -48.11 -7.08 0.40
C GLY A 437 -47.53 -6.63 -0.94
N ASP A 438 -46.23 -6.33 -0.97
CA ASP A 438 -45.47 -6.00 -2.19
C ASP A 438 -44.63 -7.18 -2.71
N GLY A 439 -44.88 -8.40 -2.21
CA GLY A 439 -44.06 -9.58 -2.49
C GLY A 439 -42.72 -9.63 -1.74
N CYS A 440 -42.32 -8.56 -1.05
CA CYS A 440 -41.09 -8.45 -0.26
C CYS A 440 -41.38 -8.60 1.24
N CYS A 441 -42.09 -9.66 1.64
CA CYS A 441 -42.44 -9.92 3.05
C CYS A 441 -42.01 -11.32 3.51
N ALA A 442 -41.10 -11.98 2.79
CA ALA A 442 -40.59 -13.29 3.15
C ALA A 442 -39.37 -13.20 4.08
N PHE A 443 -39.09 -14.26 4.83
CA PHE A 443 -37.89 -14.40 5.63
C PHE A 443 -37.20 -15.75 5.40
N ILE A 444 -35.87 -15.75 5.55
CA ILE A 444 -35.03 -16.95 5.63
C ILE A 444 -34.14 -16.74 6.86
N LEU A 445 -34.44 -17.45 7.95
CA LEU A 445 -33.80 -17.24 9.25
C LEU A 445 -32.99 -18.48 9.62
N LYS A 446 -31.68 -18.30 9.88
CA LYS A 446 -30.85 -19.38 10.41
C LYS A 446 -31.25 -19.68 11.85
N ALA A 447 -31.42 -20.95 12.17
CA ALA A 447 -31.65 -21.41 13.52
C ALA A 447 -30.33 -21.67 14.25
N ASP A 448 -30.19 -21.14 15.45
CA ASP A 448 -29.06 -21.40 16.35
C ASP A 448 -29.12 -22.83 16.90
N VAL A 449 -30.34 -23.33 17.13
CA VAL A 449 -30.64 -24.71 17.55
C VAL A 449 -31.83 -25.19 16.73
N GLY A 450 -31.77 -26.42 16.23
CA GLY A 450 -32.87 -26.99 15.46
C GLY A 450 -34.13 -27.20 16.33
N PRO A 451 -35.32 -26.91 15.81
CA PRO A 451 -36.56 -27.18 16.50
C PRO A 451 -36.80 -28.69 16.64
N THR A 452 -37.49 -29.11 17.69
CA THR A 452 -37.89 -30.52 17.90
C THR A 452 -39.41 -30.65 18.03
N LEU A 453 -39.98 -31.80 17.63
CA LEU A 453 -41.41 -32.05 17.84
C LEU A 453 -41.78 -32.17 19.33
N GLU A 454 -40.88 -32.72 20.14
CA GLU A 454 -41.10 -32.90 21.59
C GLU A 454 -40.86 -31.61 22.40
N GLY A 455 -40.28 -30.58 21.78
CA GLY A 455 -39.91 -29.31 22.42
C GLY A 455 -41.07 -28.34 22.62
N GLY A 456 -42.33 -28.77 22.61
CA GLY A 456 -43.48 -27.86 22.77
C GLY A 456 -43.70 -26.89 21.60
N ALA A 457 -44.62 -25.94 21.77
CA ALA A 457 -45.05 -25.03 20.70
C ALA A 457 -43.91 -24.09 20.25
N ILE A 458 -43.78 -23.94 18.93
CA ILE A 458 -42.95 -22.88 18.35
C ILE A 458 -43.77 -21.60 18.36
N THR A 459 -43.16 -20.49 18.71
CA THR A 459 -43.82 -19.19 18.67
C THR A 459 -43.10 -18.27 17.70
N LEU A 460 -43.87 -17.48 16.97
CA LEU A 460 -43.42 -16.40 16.12
C LEU A 460 -43.86 -15.09 16.77
N ARG A 461 -42.91 -14.25 17.18
CA ARG A 461 -43.18 -12.93 17.74
C ARG A 461 -42.83 -11.84 16.73
N VAL A 462 -43.78 -10.94 16.49
CA VAL A 462 -43.56 -9.70 15.75
C VAL A 462 -43.13 -8.63 16.74
N ILE A 463 -41.85 -8.26 16.69
CA ILE A 463 -41.19 -7.49 17.74
C ILE A 463 -41.79 -6.08 17.87
N GLU A 464 -42.18 -5.47 16.75
CA GLU A 464 -42.69 -4.09 16.72
C GLU A 464 -44.00 -3.90 17.47
N PHE A 465 -44.79 -4.95 17.64
CA PHE A 465 -46.12 -4.90 18.24
C PHE A 465 -46.23 -5.72 19.52
N ASP A 466 -45.14 -6.37 19.93
CA ASP A 466 -45.12 -7.35 21.01
C ASP A 466 -46.21 -8.43 20.89
N LYS A 467 -46.51 -8.84 19.65
CA LYS A 467 -47.54 -9.85 19.37
C LYS A 467 -46.88 -11.18 19.07
N THR A 468 -47.25 -12.18 19.85
CA THR A 468 -46.75 -13.54 19.74
C THR A 468 -47.83 -14.45 19.19
N PHE A 469 -47.42 -15.32 18.27
CA PHE A 469 -48.28 -16.26 17.59
C PHE A 469 -47.76 -17.67 17.76
N GLU A 470 -48.60 -18.58 18.24
CA GLU A 470 -48.25 -19.99 18.32
C GLU A 470 -48.33 -20.65 16.95
N VAL A 471 -47.33 -21.47 16.66
CA VAL A 471 -47.20 -22.26 15.44
C VAL A 471 -46.98 -23.70 15.84
N GLN A 472 -47.90 -24.56 15.44
CA GLN A 472 -47.80 -25.99 15.70
C GLN A 472 -46.60 -26.56 14.95
N PRO A 473 -45.61 -27.19 15.62
CA PRO A 473 -44.42 -27.70 14.95
C PRO A 473 -44.73 -28.64 13.76
N ALA A 474 -45.77 -29.48 13.92
CA ALA A 474 -46.25 -30.38 12.87
C ALA A 474 -46.81 -29.69 11.61
N SER A 475 -47.13 -28.39 11.69
CA SER A 475 -47.58 -27.59 10.54
C SER A 475 -46.42 -27.06 9.67
N ILE A 476 -45.19 -27.13 10.18
CA ILE A 476 -43.99 -26.68 9.49
C ILE A 476 -43.34 -27.89 8.82
N ARG A 477 -43.18 -27.84 7.50
CA ARG A 477 -42.51 -28.93 6.77
C ARG A 477 -41.05 -29.05 7.22
N GLY A 478 -40.55 -30.27 7.34
CA GLY A 478 -39.14 -30.54 7.65
C GLY A 478 -38.75 -30.48 9.14
N ILE A 479 -39.71 -30.26 10.05
CA ILE A 479 -39.56 -30.56 11.48
C ILE A 479 -40.03 -31.99 11.70
N ALA A 480 -39.14 -32.85 12.22
CA ALA A 480 -39.36 -34.27 12.45
C ALA A 480 -39.16 -34.65 13.92
#